data_AF-A0A5C2SW37-F1
#
_entry.id   AF-A0A5C2SW37-F1
#
_cell.length_a   1.000
_cell.length_b   1.000
_cell.length_c   1.000
_cell.angle_alpha   90.00
_cell.angle_beta   90.00
_cell.angle_gamma   90.00
#
_symmetry.space_group_name_H-M   'P 1'
#
loop_
_entity.id
_entity.type
_entity.pdbx_description
1 polymer ?
#
loop_
_entity_poly.entity_id
_entity_poly.type
_entity_poly.pdbx_seq_one_letter_code
_entity_poly.pdbx_strand_id
1 'polypeptide(L)'
;MAVDGAQGLPRLVFVKMKQYGAGALERYRNLNTYSKLFVWGTLCLYAALGSFIIIVGPDRIGQTLYNFAQKISHYPYGWLILFSVFLVISFPPAVGHTTLITLCGYAYGMKGFPIAAAGSLAGSAVTFVVLRLLFSRRLHKWSQSNEKWQALETVIAAKGLPLIMLIRASPFPPWVYSNALFASIQSVALWQFFLATFVVFPKIAIFVFVGSRLASLSDGEQRSHMDTTTKILNISISVGGVLIAAVASWIIYRLMKKEILHLEGISPEIDELAAEAIEEAEEGAPLLGHHSESRTSFELTA
;
A
#
# COMPACT_ATOMS: atom_id res chain seq x y z
N MET A 1 -40.14 -9.77 37.42
CA MET A 1 -39.73 -9.96 36.01
C MET A 1 -38.59 -9.00 35.69
N ALA A 2 -37.35 -9.37 36.00
CA ALA A 2 -36.15 -8.60 35.63
C ALA A 2 -34.87 -9.40 35.95
N VAL A 3 -34.67 -10.56 35.32
CA VAL A 3 -33.35 -11.21 35.27
C VAL A 3 -33.36 -12.09 34.01
N ASP A 4 -32.77 -11.63 32.89
CA ASP A 4 -32.31 -12.51 31.78
C ASP A 4 -31.63 -11.77 30.60
N GLY A 5 -31.39 -10.46 30.67
CA GLY A 5 -30.73 -9.71 29.58
C GLY A 5 -29.20 -9.83 29.50
N ALA A 6 -28.52 -10.28 30.56
CA ALA A 6 -27.06 -10.19 30.67
C ALA A 6 -26.31 -11.49 30.30
N GLN A 7 -26.99 -12.62 30.13
CA GLN A 7 -26.34 -13.92 29.85
C GLN A 7 -26.23 -14.26 28.35
N GLY A 8 -26.87 -13.48 27.47
CA GLY A 8 -26.94 -13.76 26.03
C GLY A 8 -25.71 -13.33 25.22
N LEU A 9 -25.12 -12.16 25.53
CA LEU A 9 -24.02 -11.57 24.74
C LEU A 9 -22.75 -12.45 24.69
N PRO A 10 -22.21 -12.97 25.82
CA PRO A 10 -20.98 -13.78 25.78
C PRO A 10 -21.20 -15.14 25.10
N ARG A 11 -22.38 -15.74 25.24
CA ARG A 11 -22.73 -16.97 24.52
C ARG A 11 -22.86 -16.75 23.02
N LEU A 12 -23.46 -15.63 22.59
CA LEU A 12 -23.59 -15.29 21.17
C LEU A 12 -22.23 -15.02 20.51
N VAL A 13 -21.32 -14.34 21.22
CA VAL A 13 -19.94 -14.10 20.78
C VAL A 13 -19.18 -15.43 20.69
N PHE A 14 -19.32 -16.31 21.68
CA PHE A 14 -18.65 -17.61 21.68
C PHE A 14 -19.15 -18.53 20.54
N VAL A 15 -20.47 -18.54 20.29
CA VAL A 15 -21.06 -19.30 19.17
C VAL A 15 -20.61 -18.73 17.82
N LYS A 16 -20.60 -17.41 17.64
CA LYS A 16 -20.06 -16.77 16.43
C LYS A 16 -18.57 -17.10 16.26
N MET A 17 -17.74 -16.94 17.29
CA MET A 17 -16.32 -17.28 17.22
C MET A 17 -16.09 -18.75 16.83
N LYS A 18 -16.88 -19.67 17.37
CA LYS A 18 -16.78 -21.09 17.03
C LYS A 18 -17.21 -21.36 15.58
N GLN A 19 -18.25 -20.69 15.09
CA GLN A 19 -18.72 -20.78 13.70
C GLN A 19 -17.71 -20.18 12.71
N TYR A 20 -17.17 -18.99 13.01
CA TYR A 20 -16.12 -18.37 12.21
C TYR A 20 -14.83 -19.20 12.22
N GLY A 21 -14.45 -19.75 13.37
CA GLY A 21 -13.29 -20.64 13.50
C GLY A 21 -13.46 -21.96 12.74
N ALA A 22 -14.64 -22.60 12.85
CA ALA A 22 -14.95 -23.82 12.12
C ALA A 22 -15.00 -23.60 10.60
N GLY A 23 -15.62 -22.51 10.14
CA GLY A 23 -15.65 -22.13 8.73
C GLY A 23 -14.28 -21.75 8.16
N ALA A 24 -13.43 -21.09 8.95
CA ALA A 24 -12.05 -20.80 8.57
C ALA A 24 -11.21 -22.08 8.48
N LEU A 25 -11.41 -23.04 9.40
CA LEU A 25 -10.74 -24.34 9.36
C LEU A 25 -11.16 -25.18 8.16
N GLU A 26 -12.44 -25.14 7.79
CA GLU A 26 -12.98 -25.90 6.66
C GLU A 26 -12.51 -25.32 5.32
N ARG A 27 -12.50 -23.98 5.18
CA ARG A 27 -11.87 -23.28 4.05
C ARG A 27 -10.39 -23.59 3.96
N TYR A 28 -9.66 -23.53 5.08
CA TYR A 28 -8.24 -23.87 5.11
C TYR A 28 -7.99 -25.34 4.75
N ARG A 29 -8.86 -26.26 5.16
CA ARG A 29 -8.75 -27.69 4.83
C ARG A 29 -8.94 -27.95 3.33
N ASN A 30 -9.83 -27.20 2.68
CA ASN A 30 -10.10 -27.29 1.25
C ASN A 30 -9.07 -26.57 0.36
N LEU A 31 -8.10 -25.86 0.94
CA LEU A 31 -7.01 -25.23 0.17
C LEU A 31 -6.00 -26.26 -0.35
N ASN A 32 -5.50 -26.01 -1.56
CA ASN A 32 -4.41 -26.77 -2.19
C ASN A 32 -3.12 -26.68 -1.34
N THR A 33 -2.25 -27.70 -1.43
CA THR A 33 -1.00 -27.80 -0.65
C THR A 33 -0.11 -26.57 -0.83
N TYR A 34 -0.05 -26.00 -2.04
CA TYR A 34 0.68 -24.77 -2.35
C TYR A 34 0.10 -23.54 -1.65
N SER A 35 -1.23 -23.40 -1.59
CA SER A 35 -1.90 -22.31 -0.89
C SER A 35 -1.71 -22.42 0.63
N LYS A 36 -1.70 -23.65 1.18
CA LYS A 36 -1.35 -23.89 2.59
C LYS A 36 0.09 -23.51 2.90
N LEU A 37 1.04 -23.90 2.04
CA LEU A 37 2.45 -23.50 2.16
C LEU A 37 2.62 -21.98 2.09
N PHE A 38 1.87 -21.30 1.22
CA PHE A 38 1.88 -19.83 1.12
C PHE A 38 1.34 -19.16 2.39
N VAL A 39 0.22 -19.66 2.93
CA VAL A 39 -0.34 -19.15 4.20
C VAL A 39 0.64 -19.34 5.35
N TRP A 40 1.24 -20.53 5.50
CA TRP A 40 2.26 -20.77 6.53
C TRP A 40 3.53 -19.96 6.32
N GLY A 41 3.98 -19.80 5.07
CA GLY A 41 5.13 -18.95 4.73
C GLY A 41 4.88 -17.49 5.11
N THR A 42 3.68 -16.97 4.82
CA THR A 42 3.27 -15.61 5.17
C THR A 42 3.14 -15.42 6.68
N LEU A 43 2.54 -16.39 7.39
CA LEU A 43 2.47 -16.39 8.85
C LEU A 43 3.85 -16.45 9.50
N CYS A 44 4.74 -17.31 9.01
CA CYS A 44 6.12 -17.40 9.49
C CYS A 44 6.90 -16.10 9.23
N LEU A 45 6.71 -15.46 8.07
CA LEU A 45 7.31 -14.16 7.77
C LEU A 45 6.84 -13.08 8.75
N TYR A 46 5.54 -12.97 9.00
CA TYR A 46 5.00 -12.00 9.95
C TYR A 46 5.41 -12.30 11.39
N ALA A 47 5.46 -13.57 11.78
CA ALA A 47 5.98 -13.97 13.09
C ALA A 47 7.45 -13.60 13.23
N ALA A 48 8.29 -13.89 12.23
CA ALA A 48 9.70 -13.53 12.23
C ALA A 48 9.90 -12.00 12.28
N LEU A 49 9.13 -11.23 11.51
CA LEU A 49 9.18 -9.77 11.52
C LEU A 49 8.74 -9.20 12.88
N GLY A 50 7.65 -9.72 13.45
CA GLY A 50 7.16 -9.33 14.77
C GLY A 50 8.16 -9.67 15.88
N SER A 51 8.71 -10.88 15.87
CA SER A 51 9.77 -11.30 16.78
C SER A 51 11.01 -10.43 16.62
N PHE A 52 11.43 -10.08 15.40
CA PHE A 52 12.56 -9.18 15.17
C PHE A 52 12.33 -7.81 15.81
N ILE A 53 11.14 -7.21 15.63
CA ILE A 53 10.80 -5.91 16.24
C ILE A 53 10.82 -5.98 17.77
N ILE A 54 10.31 -7.07 18.35
CA ILE A 54 10.29 -7.27 19.81
C ILE A 54 11.71 -7.50 20.36
N ILE A 55 12.51 -8.33 19.68
CA ILE A 55 13.88 -8.70 20.11
C ILE A 55 14.83 -7.50 19.99
N VAL A 56 14.82 -6.80 18.86
CA VAL A 56 15.70 -5.65 18.63
C VAL A 56 15.21 -4.43 19.42
N GLY A 57 13.90 -4.31 19.60
CA GLY A 57 13.26 -3.20 20.30
C GLY A 57 13.11 -1.96 19.40
N PRO A 58 11.99 -1.24 19.52
CA PRO A 58 11.71 -0.06 18.69
C PRO A 58 12.75 1.06 18.87
N ASP A 59 13.31 1.21 20.07
CA ASP A 59 14.32 2.24 20.35
C ASP A 59 15.62 2.01 19.56
N ARG A 60 16.07 0.75 19.40
CA ARG A 60 17.27 0.43 18.61
C ARG A 60 17.06 0.64 17.12
N ILE A 61 15.87 0.26 16.61
CA ILE A 61 15.50 0.48 15.22
C ILE A 61 15.46 2.00 14.94
N GLY A 62 14.79 2.76 15.81
CA GLY A 62 14.73 4.22 15.73
C GLY A 62 16.12 4.85 15.74
N GLN A 63 16.98 4.47 16.69
CA GLN A 63 18.35 4.99 16.77
C GLN A 63 19.18 4.63 15.53
N THR A 64 19.00 3.43 14.96
CA THR A 64 19.71 3.02 13.74
C THR A 64 19.28 3.87 12.55
N LEU A 65 17.98 4.08 12.38
CA LEU A 65 17.44 4.97 11.34
C LEU A 65 17.89 6.41 11.54
N TYR A 66 17.95 6.88 12.80
CA TYR A 66 18.47 8.19 13.17
C TYR A 66 19.95 8.34 12.81
N ASN A 67 20.81 7.43 13.27
CA ASN A 67 22.24 7.47 12.97
C ASN A 67 22.49 7.40 11.46
N PHE A 68 21.72 6.58 10.73
CA PHE A 68 21.82 6.50 9.28
C PHE A 68 21.39 7.79 8.59
N ALA A 69 20.25 8.37 8.99
CA ALA A 69 19.77 9.65 8.48
C ALA A 69 20.76 10.79 8.75
N GLN A 70 21.29 10.88 9.97
CA GLN A 70 22.29 11.89 10.34
C GLN A 70 23.59 11.68 9.57
N LYS A 71 24.06 10.44 9.41
CA LYS A 71 25.24 10.16 8.59
C LYS A 71 25.06 10.65 7.15
N ILE A 72 23.86 10.48 6.58
CA ILE A 72 23.55 11.00 5.24
C ILE A 72 23.50 12.54 5.25
N SER A 73 22.87 13.16 6.24
CA SER A 73 22.72 14.63 6.31
C SER A 73 24.05 15.38 6.42
N HIS A 74 25.07 14.77 7.04
CA HIS A 74 26.40 15.36 7.19
C HIS A 74 27.24 15.31 5.91
N TYR A 75 26.87 14.52 4.90
CA TYR A 75 27.54 14.57 3.60
C TYR A 75 27.10 15.81 2.81
N PRO A 76 28.03 16.50 2.11
CA PRO A 76 27.72 17.73 1.37
C PRO A 76 26.62 17.54 0.30
N TYR A 77 26.47 16.32 -0.22
CA TYR A 77 25.46 15.95 -1.21
C TYR A 77 24.50 14.85 -0.70
N GLY A 78 24.29 14.74 0.60
CA GLY A 78 23.42 13.73 1.19
C GLY A 78 21.99 13.72 0.64
N TRP A 79 21.48 14.89 0.26
CA TRP A 79 20.15 15.04 -0.33
C TRP A 79 20.05 14.39 -1.72
N LEU A 80 21.14 14.42 -2.51
CA LEU A 80 21.21 13.73 -3.80
C LEU A 80 21.24 12.21 -3.63
N ILE A 81 21.83 11.71 -2.55
CA ILE A 81 21.81 10.28 -2.22
C ILE A 81 20.37 9.84 -1.98
N LEU A 82 19.63 10.52 -1.09
CA LEU A 82 18.22 10.20 -0.84
C LEU A 82 17.38 10.29 -2.10
N PHE A 83 17.56 11.36 -2.89
CA PHE A 83 16.89 11.53 -4.18
C PHE A 83 17.16 10.36 -5.14
N SER A 84 18.42 9.94 -5.27
CA SER A 84 18.82 8.82 -6.14
C SER A 84 18.21 7.50 -5.67
N VAL A 85 18.13 7.28 -4.36
CA VAL A 85 17.48 6.08 -3.80
C VAL A 85 15.98 6.08 -4.12
N PHE A 86 15.30 7.24 -4.15
CA PHE A 86 13.91 7.30 -4.61
C PHE A 86 13.74 6.86 -6.06
N LEU A 87 14.69 7.16 -6.95
CA LEU A 87 14.66 6.69 -8.33
C LEU A 87 14.71 5.15 -8.38
N VAL A 88 15.61 4.53 -7.61
CA VAL A 88 15.80 3.08 -7.60
C VAL A 88 14.62 2.36 -6.91
N ILE A 89 14.19 2.83 -5.74
CA ILE A 89 13.14 2.18 -4.94
C ILE A 89 11.74 2.31 -5.58
N SER A 90 11.58 3.18 -6.58
CA SER A 90 10.33 3.32 -7.32
C SER A 90 10.11 2.21 -8.34
N PHE A 91 11.11 1.35 -8.59
CA PHE A 91 10.99 0.18 -9.45
C PHE A 91 10.51 -1.06 -8.66
N PRO A 92 9.54 -1.84 -9.17
CA PRO A 92 9.19 -3.14 -8.59
C PRO A 92 10.41 -4.10 -8.64
N PRO A 93 10.62 -4.98 -7.64
CA PRO A 93 9.79 -5.27 -6.47
C PRO A 93 10.21 -4.50 -5.19
N ALA A 94 10.88 -3.36 -5.32
CA ALA A 94 11.48 -2.69 -4.19
C ALA A 94 10.44 -2.27 -3.13
N VAL A 95 10.82 -2.35 -1.86
CA VAL A 95 9.99 -1.97 -0.71
C VAL A 95 10.70 -0.91 0.12
N GLY A 96 9.95 -0.05 0.80
CA GLY A 96 10.50 0.95 1.72
C GLY A 96 10.38 2.40 1.27
N HIS A 97 9.52 2.71 0.28
CA HIS A 97 9.23 4.09 -0.12
C HIS A 97 8.78 4.97 1.06
N THR A 98 7.82 4.50 1.86
CA THR A 98 7.38 5.21 3.08
C THR A 98 8.52 5.39 4.09
N THR A 99 9.34 4.36 4.31
CA THR A 99 10.52 4.44 5.19
C THR A 99 11.49 5.51 4.72
N LEU A 100 11.73 5.61 3.41
CA LEU A 100 12.61 6.62 2.82
C LEU A 100 12.04 8.04 2.97
N ILE A 101 10.72 8.21 2.86
CA ILE A 101 10.05 9.48 3.17
C ILE A 101 10.28 9.88 4.63
N THR A 102 10.04 8.95 5.57
CA THR A 102 10.29 9.19 6.99
C THR A 102 11.77 9.50 7.25
N LEU A 103 12.69 8.83 6.56
CA LEU A 103 14.13 9.06 6.65
C LEU A 103 14.53 10.47 6.18
N CYS A 104 13.88 11.02 5.17
CA CYS A 104 14.07 12.43 4.78
C CYS A 104 13.68 13.39 5.92
N GLY A 105 12.60 13.05 6.63
CA GLY A 105 12.18 13.75 7.85
C GLY A 105 13.21 13.62 8.98
N TYR A 106 13.81 12.43 9.14
CA TYR A 106 14.88 12.21 10.11
C TYR A 106 16.14 13.03 9.79
N ALA A 107 16.53 13.09 8.51
CA ALA A 107 17.79 13.72 8.08
C ALA A 107 17.72 15.25 8.03
N TYR A 108 16.59 15.81 7.58
CA TYR A 108 16.47 17.24 7.24
C TYR A 108 15.24 17.91 7.87
N GLY A 109 14.48 17.22 8.72
CA GLY A 109 13.20 17.72 9.22
C GLY A 109 12.23 18.00 8.07
N MET A 110 11.46 19.09 8.17
CA MET A 110 10.55 19.50 7.09
C MET A 110 11.26 19.96 5.82
N LYS A 111 12.55 20.31 5.87
CA LYS A 111 13.36 20.57 4.65
C LYS A 111 13.60 19.29 3.85
N GLY A 112 13.33 18.12 4.41
CA GLY A 112 13.31 16.84 3.72
C GLY A 112 12.11 16.65 2.78
N PHE A 113 11.04 17.43 2.94
CA PHE A 113 9.84 17.35 2.11
C PHE A 113 10.12 17.54 0.61
N PRO A 114 10.78 18.62 0.15
CA PRO A 114 11.07 18.79 -1.28
C PRO A 114 11.93 17.65 -1.84
N ILE A 115 12.86 17.09 -1.05
CA ILE A 115 13.69 15.96 -1.46
C ILE A 115 12.82 14.71 -1.68
N ALA A 116 11.96 14.40 -0.70
CA ALA A 116 11.07 13.25 -0.76
C ALA A 116 10.01 13.39 -1.87
N ALA A 117 9.43 14.57 -2.03
CA ALA A 117 8.41 14.87 -3.02
C ALA A 117 9.00 14.83 -4.44
N ALA A 118 10.11 15.53 -4.69
CA ALA A 118 10.77 15.54 -5.99
C ALA A 118 11.34 14.16 -6.34
N GLY A 119 11.98 13.47 -5.38
CA GLY A 119 12.49 12.12 -5.59
C GLY A 119 11.38 11.12 -5.91
N SER A 120 10.26 11.17 -5.17
CA SER A 120 9.10 10.31 -5.44
C SER A 120 8.49 10.59 -6.81
N LEU A 121 8.31 11.86 -7.16
CA LEU A 121 7.72 12.26 -8.44
C LEU A 121 8.62 11.88 -9.62
N ALA A 122 9.92 12.18 -9.53
CA ALA A 122 10.91 11.83 -10.54
C ALA A 122 11.07 10.31 -10.67
N GLY A 123 11.18 9.58 -9.55
CA GLY A 123 11.31 8.13 -9.54
C GLY A 123 10.10 7.45 -10.16
N SER A 124 8.89 7.90 -9.79
CA SER A 124 7.65 7.41 -10.38
C SER A 124 7.59 7.67 -11.89
N ALA A 125 7.93 8.88 -12.35
CA ALA A 125 7.97 9.24 -13.77
C ALA A 125 9.01 8.43 -14.56
N VAL A 126 10.22 8.26 -14.03
CA VAL A 126 11.27 7.44 -14.65
C VAL A 126 10.84 5.98 -14.73
N THR A 127 10.31 5.40 -13.65
CA THR A 127 9.77 4.03 -13.65
C THR A 127 8.69 3.87 -14.72
N PHE A 128 7.75 4.82 -14.81
CA PHE A 128 6.68 4.78 -15.80
C PHE A 128 7.24 4.72 -17.23
N VAL A 129 8.18 5.60 -17.56
CA VAL A 129 8.80 5.65 -18.90
C VAL A 129 9.58 4.37 -19.19
N VAL A 130 10.43 3.93 -18.25
CA VAL A 130 11.25 2.73 -18.43
C VAL A 130 10.39 1.48 -18.60
N LEU A 131 9.35 1.31 -17.78
CA LEU A 131 8.44 0.17 -17.88
C LEU A 131 7.68 0.16 -19.21
N ARG A 132 7.22 1.33 -19.67
CA ARG A 132 6.50 1.44 -20.95
C ARG A 132 7.42 1.17 -22.14
N LEU A 133 8.66 1.64 -22.12
CA LEU A 133 9.61 1.41 -23.21
C LEU A 133 10.10 -0.04 -23.27
N LEU A 134 10.46 -0.63 -22.13
CA LEU A 134 11.08 -1.96 -22.08
C LEU A 134 10.07 -3.11 -22.03
N PHE A 135 8.89 -2.91 -21.44
CA PHE A 135 7.96 -4.00 -21.14
C PHE A 135 6.56 -3.86 -21.74
N SER A 136 6.29 -2.82 -22.55
CA SER A 136 4.95 -2.59 -23.16
C SER A 136 4.37 -3.82 -23.85
N ARG A 137 5.16 -4.54 -24.66
CA ARG A 137 4.69 -5.74 -25.37
C ARG A 137 4.31 -6.88 -24.43
N ARG A 138 5.06 -7.07 -23.34
CA ARG A 138 4.82 -8.15 -22.37
C ARG A 138 3.66 -7.82 -21.44
N LEU A 139 3.57 -6.56 -21.00
CA LEU A 139 2.46 -6.04 -20.22
C LEU A 139 1.14 -6.12 -21.00
N HIS A 140 1.15 -5.77 -22.29
CA HIS A 140 -0.05 -5.84 -23.12
C HIS A 140 -0.54 -7.29 -23.31
N LYS A 141 0.36 -8.24 -23.58
CA LYS A 141 0.01 -9.67 -23.67
C LYS A 141 -0.56 -10.21 -22.35
N TRP A 142 -0.02 -9.77 -21.21
CA TRP A 142 -0.52 -10.18 -19.90
C TRP A 142 -1.89 -9.56 -19.60
N SER A 143 -2.09 -8.29 -19.90
CA SER A 143 -3.39 -7.61 -19.73
C SER A 143 -4.48 -8.26 -20.59
N GLN A 144 -4.19 -8.59 -21.85
CA GLN A 144 -5.11 -9.31 -22.74
C GLN A 144 -5.51 -10.71 -22.24
N SER A 145 -4.74 -11.30 -21.32
CA SER A 145 -5.05 -12.62 -20.75
C SER A 145 -5.92 -12.57 -19.49
N ASN A 146 -6.20 -11.38 -18.95
CA ASN A 146 -6.95 -11.21 -17.71
C ASN A 146 -8.13 -10.25 -17.91
N GLU A 147 -9.36 -10.79 -17.89
CA GLU A 147 -10.60 -10.04 -18.10
C GLU A 147 -10.82 -8.95 -17.04
N LYS A 148 -10.49 -9.23 -15.77
CA LYS A 148 -10.57 -8.25 -14.68
C LYS A 148 -9.63 -7.07 -14.93
N TRP A 149 -8.47 -7.34 -15.51
CA TRP A 149 -7.50 -6.31 -15.85
C TRP A 149 -7.94 -5.44 -17.03
N GLN A 150 -8.55 -6.05 -18.04
CA GLN A 150 -9.15 -5.30 -19.14
C GLN A 150 -10.32 -4.43 -18.69
N ALA A 151 -11.12 -4.93 -17.75
CA ALA A 151 -12.19 -4.15 -17.14
C ALA A 151 -11.63 -2.93 -16.42
N LEU A 152 -10.61 -3.09 -15.57
CA LEU A 152 -9.95 -1.97 -14.90
C LEU A 152 -9.32 -0.97 -15.89
N GLU A 153 -8.67 -1.45 -16.95
CA GLU A 153 -8.13 -0.59 -18.02
C GLU A 153 -9.23 0.23 -18.70
N THR A 154 -10.39 -0.37 -18.94
CA THR A 154 -11.55 0.28 -19.57
C THR A 154 -12.12 1.37 -18.66
N VAL A 155 -12.30 1.08 -17.37
CA VAL A 155 -12.78 2.02 -16.35
C VAL A 155 -11.82 3.21 -16.22
N ILE A 156 -10.50 2.95 -16.16
CA ILE A 156 -9.47 4.00 -16.10
C ILE A 156 -9.43 4.83 -17.38
N ALA A 157 -9.60 4.21 -18.55
CA ALA A 157 -9.70 4.93 -19.82
C ALA A 157 -10.94 5.84 -19.89
N ALA A 158 -12.08 5.39 -19.34
CA ALA A 158 -13.33 6.14 -19.36
C ALA A 158 -13.34 7.31 -18.37
N LYS A 159 -12.91 7.10 -17.12
CA LYS A 159 -12.85 8.17 -16.10
C LYS A 159 -11.66 9.10 -16.29
N GLY A 160 -10.55 8.59 -16.81
CA GLY A 160 -9.33 9.34 -17.04
C GLY A 160 -8.71 9.87 -15.75
N LEU A 161 -8.23 11.11 -15.79
CA LEU A 161 -7.38 11.72 -14.76
C LEU A 161 -7.96 11.70 -13.32
N PRO A 162 -9.23 12.04 -13.06
CA PRO A 162 -9.80 12.00 -11.71
C PRO A 162 -9.67 10.65 -11.03
N LEU A 163 -9.90 9.55 -11.74
CA LEU A 163 -9.77 8.21 -11.17
C LEU A 163 -8.30 7.86 -10.93
N ILE A 164 -7.40 8.23 -11.84
CA ILE A 164 -5.94 8.06 -11.66
C ILE A 164 -5.48 8.79 -10.39
N MET A 165 -5.95 10.03 -10.16
CA MET A 165 -5.65 10.78 -8.94
C MET A 165 -6.13 10.06 -7.68
N LEU A 166 -7.36 9.53 -7.69
CA LEU A 166 -7.94 8.80 -6.56
C LEU A 166 -7.14 7.53 -6.25
N ILE A 167 -6.82 6.72 -7.27
CA ILE A 167 -6.03 5.50 -7.11
C ILE A 167 -4.60 5.82 -6.63
N ARG A 168 -3.99 6.91 -7.09
CA ARG A 168 -2.64 7.31 -6.63
C ARG A 168 -2.64 7.79 -5.18
N ALA A 169 -3.69 8.50 -4.78
CA ALA A 169 -3.81 9.07 -3.43
C ALA A 169 -4.26 8.03 -2.39
N SER A 170 -4.93 6.95 -2.82
CA SER A 170 -5.36 5.87 -1.96
C SER A 170 -4.15 5.10 -1.36
N PRO A 171 -4.38 4.24 -0.35
CA PRO A 171 -3.32 3.37 0.18
C PRO A 171 -3.02 2.17 -0.74
N PHE A 172 -3.84 1.94 -1.77
CA PHE A 172 -3.78 0.75 -2.62
C PHE A 172 -3.90 1.12 -4.11
N PRO A 173 -3.01 0.64 -4.99
CA PRO A 173 -1.93 -0.32 -4.75
C PRO A 173 -0.68 0.27 -4.08
N PRO A 174 0.20 -0.56 -3.48
CA PRO A 174 1.47 -0.09 -2.93
C PRO A 174 2.31 0.64 -3.97
N TRP A 175 3.15 1.58 -3.54
CA TRP A 175 3.82 2.57 -4.39
C TRP A 175 4.41 2.01 -5.70
N VAL A 176 5.23 0.96 -5.61
CA VAL A 176 5.89 0.35 -6.77
C VAL A 176 4.90 -0.33 -7.72
N TYR A 177 3.89 -1.00 -7.17
CA TYR A 177 2.84 -1.66 -7.95
C TYR A 177 1.92 -0.65 -8.61
N SER A 178 1.65 0.48 -7.96
CA SER A 178 0.95 1.62 -8.56
C SER A 178 1.70 2.15 -9.79
N ASN A 179 3.02 2.31 -9.70
CA ASN A 179 3.83 2.73 -10.84
C ASN A 179 3.75 1.72 -12.00
N ALA A 180 3.80 0.41 -11.70
CA ALA A 180 3.72 -0.65 -12.70
C ALA A 180 2.34 -0.76 -13.34
N LEU A 181 1.27 -0.66 -12.53
CA LEU A 181 -0.13 -0.59 -12.97
C LEU A 181 -0.29 0.49 -14.02
N PHE A 182 0.00 1.74 -13.69
CA PHE A 182 -0.24 2.84 -14.62
C PHE A 182 0.66 2.79 -15.86
N ALA A 183 1.85 2.21 -15.74
CA ALA A 183 2.72 1.96 -16.88
C ALA A 183 2.19 0.86 -17.83
N SER A 184 1.36 -0.06 -17.34
CA SER A 184 0.74 -1.11 -18.16
C SER A 184 -0.42 -0.60 -19.00
N ILE A 185 -1.14 0.41 -18.50
CA ILE A 185 -2.34 0.95 -19.15
C ILE A 185 -1.94 1.94 -20.26
N GLN A 186 -2.23 1.59 -21.51
CA GLN A 186 -1.82 2.42 -22.66
C GLN A 186 -2.53 3.77 -22.73
N SER A 187 -3.79 3.84 -22.30
CA SER A 187 -4.60 5.08 -22.30
C SER A 187 -4.07 6.14 -21.35
N VAL A 188 -3.29 5.76 -20.34
CA VAL A 188 -2.73 6.68 -19.35
C VAL A 188 -1.51 7.38 -19.93
N ALA A 189 -1.56 8.70 -20.03
CA ALA A 189 -0.42 9.49 -20.49
C ALA A 189 0.55 9.82 -19.32
N LEU A 190 1.84 10.02 -19.63
CA LEU A 190 2.84 10.38 -18.62
C LEU A 190 2.45 11.65 -17.83
N TRP A 191 1.88 12.66 -18.50
CA TRP A 191 1.47 13.90 -17.84
C TRP A 191 0.30 13.67 -16.86
N GLN A 192 -0.64 12.78 -17.20
CA GLN A 192 -1.75 12.42 -16.31
C GLN A 192 -1.22 11.74 -15.05
N PHE A 193 -0.30 10.80 -15.25
CA PHE A 193 0.35 10.08 -14.16
C PHE A 193 1.23 10.98 -13.28
N PHE A 194 1.94 11.92 -13.88
CA PHE A 194 2.75 12.92 -13.19
C PHE A 194 1.88 13.82 -12.31
N LEU A 195 0.79 14.37 -12.89
CA LEU A 195 -0.15 15.22 -12.15
C LEU A 195 -0.88 14.45 -11.04
N ALA A 196 -1.28 13.20 -11.30
CA ALA A 196 -1.86 12.35 -10.28
C ALA A 196 -0.90 12.03 -9.14
N THR A 197 0.39 11.86 -9.43
CA THR A 197 1.41 11.66 -8.40
C THR A 197 1.65 12.91 -7.56
N PHE A 198 1.48 14.10 -8.13
CA PHE A 198 1.56 15.37 -7.39
C PHE A 198 0.48 15.47 -6.30
N VAL A 199 -0.72 14.91 -6.53
CA VAL A 199 -1.82 14.87 -5.53
C VAL A 199 -1.43 14.09 -4.26
N VAL A 200 -0.40 13.23 -4.31
CA VAL A 200 0.09 12.45 -3.16
C VAL A 200 0.95 13.29 -2.21
N PHE A 201 1.35 14.50 -2.58
CA PHE A 201 2.27 15.33 -1.81
C PHE A 201 1.82 15.63 -0.36
N PRO A 202 0.54 15.89 -0.07
CA PRO A 202 0.08 16.06 1.31
C PRO A 202 0.35 14.83 2.18
N LYS A 203 0.17 13.62 1.63
CA LYS A 203 0.50 12.36 2.31
C LYS A 203 1.99 12.28 2.59
N ILE A 204 2.84 12.63 1.61
CA ILE A 204 4.30 12.68 1.78
C ILE A 204 4.68 13.67 2.89
N ALA A 205 4.10 14.88 2.89
CA ALA A 205 4.38 15.91 3.90
C ALA A 205 4.08 15.43 5.32
N ILE A 206 2.96 14.73 5.53
CA ILE A 206 2.61 14.15 6.84
C ILE A 206 3.67 13.14 7.28
N PHE A 207 4.11 12.22 6.41
CA PHE A 207 5.12 11.22 6.77
C PHE A 207 6.52 11.82 7.01
N VAL A 208 6.90 12.88 6.28
CA VAL A 208 8.13 13.65 6.56
C VAL A 208 8.02 14.34 7.91
N PHE A 209 6.88 14.96 8.20
CA PHE A 209 6.63 15.63 9.47
C PHE A 209 6.70 14.65 10.64
N VAL A 210 6.02 13.51 10.55
CA VAL A 210 6.11 12.43 11.54
C VAL A 210 7.56 11.99 11.71
N GLY A 211 8.30 11.79 10.61
CA GLY A 211 9.73 11.48 10.66
C GLY A 211 10.55 12.52 11.43
N SER A 212 10.31 13.81 11.20
CA SER A 212 11.01 14.89 11.90
C SER A 212 10.76 14.89 13.42
N ARG A 213 9.56 14.49 13.85
CA ARG A 213 9.21 14.38 15.27
C ARG A 213 9.81 13.13 15.90
N LEU A 214 9.73 12.01 15.18
CA LEU A 214 10.31 10.74 15.61
C LEU A 214 11.84 10.82 15.71
N ALA A 215 12.51 11.64 14.90
CA ALA A 215 13.95 11.86 14.98
C ALA A 215 14.39 12.33 16.38
N SER A 216 13.70 13.34 16.93
CA SER A 216 13.98 13.85 18.28
C SER A 216 13.70 12.83 19.40
N LEU A 217 12.81 11.87 19.14
CA LEU A 217 12.50 10.76 20.06
C LEU A 217 13.45 9.56 19.89
N SER A 218 14.13 9.49 18.75
CA SER A 218 15.04 8.40 18.38
C SER A 218 16.48 8.70 18.74
N ASP A 219 16.83 9.97 18.96
CA ASP A 219 18.13 10.38 19.47
C ASP A 219 18.20 10.16 20.99
N GLY A 220 19.00 9.19 21.43
CA GLY A 220 19.17 8.86 22.84
C GLY A 220 19.64 10.02 23.72
N GLU A 221 20.50 10.92 23.23
CA GLU A 221 20.96 12.09 23.98
C GLU A 221 19.86 13.15 24.08
N GLN A 222 19.26 13.53 22.95
CA GLN A 222 18.19 14.52 22.96
C GLN A 222 16.98 14.02 23.78
N ARG A 223 16.66 12.73 23.69
CA ARG A 223 15.58 12.10 24.46
C ARG A 223 15.88 12.07 25.96
N SER A 224 17.11 11.87 26.40
CA SER A 224 17.43 11.82 27.84
C SER A 224 17.23 13.19 28.50
N HIS A 225 17.55 14.28 27.77
CA HIS A 225 17.42 15.66 28.23
C HIS A 225 16.03 16.29 28.00
N MET A 226 15.13 15.64 27.26
CA MET A 226 13.78 16.15 27.03
C MET A 226 12.85 15.94 28.25
N ASP A 227 12.09 16.99 28.58
CA ASP A 227 11.02 16.91 29.57
C ASP A 227 9.93 15.90 29.14
N THR A 228 9.28 15.30 30.12
CA THR A 228 8.20 14.32 29.92
C THR A 228 7.05 14.93 29.11
N THR A 229 6.76 16.22 29.31
CA THR A 229 5.72 16.94 28.56
C THR A 229 6.06 17.00 27.07
N THR A 230 7.30 17.33 26.72
CA THR A 230 7.74 17.42 25.31
C THR A 230 7.76 16.04 24.65
N LYS A 231 8.14 14.99 25.38
CA LYS A 231 8.08 13.60 24.90
C LYS A 231 6.64 13.20 24.56
N ILE A 232 5.71 13.42 25.49
CA ILE A 232 4.29 13.12 25.29
C ILE A 232 3.76 13.93 24.10
N LEU A 233 4.06 15.23 24.02
CA LEU A 233 3.61 16.08 22.93
C LEU A 233 4.10 15.59 21.56
N ASN A 234 5.40 15.26 21.42
CA ASN A 234 5.95 14.75 20.16
C ASN A 234 5.34 13.39 19.78
N ILE A 235 5.10 12.50 20.75
CA ILE A 235 4.41 11.22 20.52
C ILE A 235 2.97 11.47 20.08
N SER A 236 2.22 12.29 20.80
CA SER A 236 0.81 12.60 20.49
C SER A 236 0.65 13.23 19.11
N ILE A 237 1.52 14.17 18.74
CA ILE A 237 1.51 14.80 17.41
C ILE A 237 1.87 13.78 16.32
N SER A 238 2.85 12.90 16.57
CA SER A 238 3.24 11.86 15.61
C SER A 238 2.12 10.86 15.37
N VAL A 239 1.51 10.36 16.45
CA VAL A 239 0.35 9.45 16.39
C VAL A 239 -0.83 10.14 15.72
N GLY A 240 -1.13 11.38 16.09
CA GLY A 240 -2.17 12.19 15.46
C GLY A 240 -1.95 12.36 13.94
N GLY A 241 -0.72 12.63 13.51
CA GLY A 241 -0.37 12.71 12.09
C GLY A 241 -0.60 11.40 11.34
N VAL A 242 -0.18 10.27 11.91
CA VAL A 242 -0.42 8.94 11.32
C VAL A 242 -1.92 8.63 11.25
N LEU A 243 -2.70 8.97 12.29
CA LEU A 243 -4.15 8.79 12.31
C LEU A 243 -4.84 9.64 11.23
N ILE A 244 -4.44 10.91 11.08
CA ILE A 244 -4.96 11.78 10.00
C ILE A 244 -4.65 11.16 8.63
N ALA A 245 -3.42 10.68 8.41
CA ALA A 245 -3.06 10.01 7.17
C ALA A 245 -3.88 8.74 6.92
N ALA A 246 -4.15 7.95 7.96
CA ALA A 246 -4.96 6.74 7.87
C ALA A 246 -6.43 7.04 7.55
N VAL A 247 -7.03 8.02 8.22
CA VAL A 247 -8.41 8.47 7.96
C VAL A 247 -8.53 9.05 6.56
N ALA A 248 -7.61 9.93 6.15
CA ALA A 248 -7.59 10.47 4.78
C ALA A 248 -7.46 9.35 3.73
N SER A 249 -6.56 8.39 3.96
CA SER A 249 -6.39 7.23 3.08
C SER A 249 -7.67 6.40 2.97
N TRP A 250 -8.37 6.19 4.09
CA TRP A 250 -9.63 5.47 4.11
C TRP A 250 -10.76 6.21 3.38
N ILE A 251 -10.86 7.53 3.55
CA ILE A 251 -11.82 8.37 2.82
C ILE A 251 -11.55 8.29 1.31
N ILE A 252 -10.29 8.49 0.90
CA ILE A 252 -9.89 8.43 -0.52
C ILE A 252 -10.18 7.06 -1.11
N TYR A 253 -9.89 5.98 -0.38
CA TYR A 253 -10.20 4.63 -0.81
C TYR A 253 -11.71 4.42 -1.02
N ARG A 254 -12.56 4.94 -0.13
CA ARG A 254 -14.02 4.89 -0.30
C ARG A 254 -14.49 5.67 -1.52
N LEU A 255 -13.91 6.85 -1.75
CA LEU A 255 -14.21 7.66 -2.93
C LEU A 255 -13.79 6.94 -4.21
N MET A 256 -12.59 6.35 -4.23
CA MET A 256 -12.10 5.53 -5.33
C MET A 256 -13.05 4.36 -5.64
N LYS A 257 -13.42 3.56 -4.63
CA LYS A 257 -14.36 2.44 -4.84
C LYS A 257 -15.71 2.90 -5.37
N LYS A 258 -16.25 3.99 -4.83
CA LYS A 258 -17.51 4.57 -5.30
C LYS A 258 -17.42 5.01 -6.77
N GLU A 259 -16.30 5.61 -7.15
CA GLU A 259 -16.09 6.11 -8.51
C GLU A 259 -15.96 4.97 -9.54
N ILE A 260 -15.41 3.82 -9.13
CA ILE A 260 -15.27 2.64 -9.98
C ILE A 260 -16.60 1.91 -10.17
N LEU A 261 -17.45 1.88 -9.14
CA LEU A 261 -18.74 1.18 -9.17
C LEU A 261 -19.87 1.98 -9.85
N HIS A 262 -19.64 3.25 -10.20
CA HIS A 262 -20.65 4.13 -10.78
C HIS A 262 -20.12 4.80 -12.06
N LEU A 263 -19.95 4.00 -13.12
CA LEU A 263 -19.75 4.53 -14.46
C LEU A 263 -21.03 4.52 -15.28
N GLU A 264 -21.57 5.71 -15.54
CA GLU A 264 -22.63 5.88 -16.53
C GLU A 264 -22.09 5.53 -17.93
N GLY A 265 -22.65 4.50 -18.56
CA GLY A 265 -22.32 4.09 -19.93
C GLY A 265 -21.42 2.85 -20.06
N ILE A 266 -20.99 2.24 -18.96
CA ILE A 266 -20.31 0.94 -18.95
C ILE A 266 -21.27 -0.14 -18.40
N SER A 267 -21.16 -1.38 -18.91
CA SER A 267 -21.95 -2.51 -18.40
C SER A 267 -21.67 -2.74 -16.91
N PRO A 268 -22.68 -2.99 -16.06
CA PRO A 268 -22.48 -3.31 -14.63
C PRO A 268 -21.49 -4.45 -14.39
N GLU A 269 -21.40 -5.41 -15.32
CA GLU A 269 -20.46 -6.53 -15.28
C GLU A 269 -18.99 -6.06 -15.36
N ILE A 270 -18.68 -5.04 -16.17
CA ILE A 270 -17.32 -4.50 -16.30
C ILE A 270 -16.95 -3.71 -15.03
N ASP A 271 -17.89 -2.97 -14.44
CA ASP A 271 -17.67 -2.26 -13.19
C ASP A 271 -17.38 -3.23 -12.04
N GLU A 272 -18.12 -4.36 -11.98
CA GLU A 272 -17.90 -5.43 -11.01
C GLU A 272 -16.54 -6.11 -11.22
N LEU A 273 -16.19 -6.48 -12.45
CA LEU A 273 -14.88 -7.06 -12.77
C LEU A 273 -13.71 -6.13 -12.45
N ALA A 274 -13.86 -4.82 -12.66
CA ALA A 274 -12.85 -3.83 -12.30
C ALA A 274 -12.71 -3.68 -10.77
N ALA A 275 -13.82 -3.76 -10.04
CA ALA A 275 -13.81 -3.76 -8.58
C ALA A 275 -13.14 -5.02 -8.02
N GLU A 276 -13.44 -6.20 -8.58
CA GLU A 276 -12.79 -7.46 -8.25
C GLU A 276 -11.28 -7.42 -8.57
N ALA A 277 -10.87 -6.81 -9.68
CA ALA A 277 -9.46 -6.65 -10.03
C ALA A 277 -8.68 -5.91 -8.93
N ILE A 278 -9.31 -4.92 -8.31
CA ILE A 278 -8.73 -4.15 -7.21
C ILE A 278 -8.73 -4.96 -5.92
N GLU A 279 -9.78 -5.71 -5.64
CA GLU A 279 -9.88 -6.57 -4.45
C GLU A 279 -8.87 -7.73 -4.51
N GLU A 280 -8.72 -8.42 -5.64
CA GLU A 280 -7.69 -9.45 -5.83
C GLU A 280 -6.28 -8.90 -5.68
N ALA A 281 -6.05 -7.70 -6.23
CA ALA A 281 -4.76 -7.04 -6.10
C ALA A 281 -4.51 -6.54 -4.66
N GLU A 282 -5.57 -6.21 -3.90
CA GLU A 282 -5.52 -5.86 -2.47
C GLU A 282 -5.19 -7.06 -1.59
N GLU A 283 -5.80 -8.21 -1.86
CA GLU A 283 -5.55 -9.45 -1.13
C GLU A 283 -4.15 -10.05 -1.42
N GLY A 284 -3.42 -9.52 -2.39
CA GLY A 284 -2.08 -9.99 -2.77
C GLY A 284 -2.11 -11.45 -3.21
N ALA A 285 -3.27 -11.93 -3.69
CA ALA A 285 -3.54 -13.32 -4.00
C ALA A 285 -3.69 -13.53 -5.52
N PRO A 286 -2.62 -13.42 -6.32
CA PRO A 286 -2.65 -13.83 -7.73
C PRO A 286 -2.87 -15.36 -7.90
N LEU A 287 -3.15 -16.09 -6.83
CA LEU A 287 -3.22 -17.56 -6.75
C LEU A 287 -4.57 -18.10 -6.28
N LEU A 288 -5.56 -17.25 -6.01
CA LEU A 288 -6.95 -17.66 -5.79
C LEU A 288 -7.83 -17.32 -6.99
N GLY A 289 -7.26 -17.34 -8.21
CA GLY A 289 -8.09 -17.35 -9.40
C GLY A 289 -9.10 -18.49 -9.28
N HIS A 290 -10.38 -18.15 -9.35
CA HIS A 290 -11.40 -19.14 -9.69
C HIS A 290 -10.93 -19.80 -10.98
N HIS A 291 -10.49 -21.06 -10.91
CA HIS A 291 -10.59 -21.91 -12.08
C HIS A 291 -12.08 -21.94 -12.41
N SER A 292 -12.49 -21.13 -13.39
CA SER A 292 -13.66 -21.45 -14.16
C SER A 292 -13.43 -22.88 -14.62
N GLU A 293 -14.19 -23.82 -14.08
CA GLU A 293 -14.30 -25.14 -14.66
C GLU A 293 -14.53 -24.91 -16.14
N SER A 294 -13.57 -25.33 -16.96
CA SER A 294 -13.79 -25.46 -18.39
C SER A 294 -15.02 -26.35 -18.51
N ARG A 295 -16.18 -25.75 -18.83
CA ARG A 295 -17.33 -26.47 -19.34
C ARG A 295 -16.82 -27.25 -20.55
N THR A 296 -16.45 -28.51 -20.34
CA THR A 296 -16.31 -29.48 -21.40
C THR A 296 -17.71 -29.73 -21.95
N SER A 297 -18.11 -28.87 -22.87
CA SER A 297 -19.02 -29.20 -23.95
C SER A 297 -18.31 -30.20 -24.88
N PHE A 298 -18.44 -31.49 -24.55
CA PHE A 298 -18.22 -32.68 -25.36
C PHE A 298 -18.98 -33.75 -24.54
N GLU A 299 -20.11 -34.35 -24.93
CA GLU A 299 -20.57 -34.83 -26.23
C GLU A 299 -22.10 -34.77 -26.27
N LEU A 300 -22.67 -34.11 -27.28
CA LEU A 300 -23.98 -34.43 -27.84
C LEU A 300 -23.92 -34.04 -29.32
N THR A 301 -23.27 -34.89 -30.12
CA THR A 301 -23.49 -35.10 -31.57
C THR A 301 -22.46 -36.08 -32.11
N ALA A 302 -22.78 -37.38 -32.06
CA ALA A 302 -22.56 -38.40 -33.09
C ALA A 302 -22.89 -39.78 -32.50
#